data_AF-A0A662SDW6-F1
#
_entry.id   AF-A0A662SDW6-F1
#
_cell.length_a   1.000
_cell.length_b   1.000
_cell.length_c   1.000
_cell.angle_alpha   90.00
_cell.angle_beta   90.00
_cell.angle_gamma   90.00
#
_symmetry.space_group_name_H-M   'P 1'
#
loop_
_entity.id
_entity.type
_entity.pdbx_description
1 polymer ?
#
loop_
_entity_poly.entity_id
_entity_poly.type
_entity_poly.pdbx_seq_one_letter_code
_entity_poly.pdbx_strand_id
1 'polypeptide(L)'
;MGFVHVCAQEVAELSSSVVDVLVENGLPYRRDERLPKEERLKKRKEILEVFTKGKTISGNHMVIHYLTGKPDRKAGFAVSKKVKRKVDRNRIKRRLREIYRREKWRLKNVHLMIVGTEGVLHEDFRTLYHELVDLLNKIAADEGDSTAAY
;
A
#
# COMPACT_ATOMS: atom_id res chain seq x y z
N MET A 1 29.60 22.62 21.57
CA MET A 1 28.15 22.35 21.69
C MET A 1 27.43 23.34 20.81
N GLY A 2 26.85 22.87 19.71
CA GLY A 2 26.18 23.74 18.75
C GLY A 2 25.25 22.90 17.90
N PHE A 3 23.97 22.98 18.24
CA PHE A 3 22.87 22.46 17.44
C PHE A 3 22.96 23.05 16.03
N VAL A 4 23.17 22.21 15.01
CA VAL A 4 22.98 22.65 13.63
C VAL A 4 21.51 22.48 13.30
N HIS A 5 20.80 23.59 13.41
CA HIS A 5 19.49 23.82 12.87
C HIS A 5 19.59 23.65 11.34
N VAL A 6 19.15 22.52 10.80
CA VAL A 6 18.97 22.43 9.34
C VAL A 6 17.69 23.17 9.01
N CYS A 7 17.87 24.28 8.31
CA CYS A 7 16.84 25.19 7.85
C CYS A 7 15.90 24.47 6.86
N ALA A 8 14.61 24.75 6.93
CA ALA A 8 13.55 24.13 6.11
C ALA A 8 13.67 24.39 4.59
N GLN A 9 14.76 25.00 4.12
CA GLN A 9 14.96 25.42 2.73
C GLN A 9 15.71 24.37 1.88
N GLU A 10 16.50 23.46 2.46
CA GLU A 10 17.25 22.43 1.69
C GLU A 10 16.40 21.23 1.20
N VAL A 11 15.16 21.08 1.69
CA VAL A 11 14.30 19.94 1.33
C VAL A 11 13.52 20.20 0.02
N ALA A 12 13.46 21.45 -0.45
CA ALA A 12 12.64 21.84 -1.60
C ALA A 12 13.36 21.66 -2.96
N GLU A 13 14.69 21.71 -3.01
CA GLU A 13 15.44 21.74 -4.27
C GLU A 13 15.73 20.34 -4.85
N LEU A 14 15.69 19.29 -4.02
CA LEU A 14 15.87 17.89 -4.45
C LEU A 14 14.62 17.27 -5.09
N SER A 15 13.51 18.01 -5.16
CA SER A 15 12.27 17.56 -5.81
C SER A 15 12.27 17.78 -7.32
N SER A 16 12.87 18.86 -7.83
CA SER A 16 12.81 19.21 -9.26
C SER A 16 13.82 18.42 -10.10
N SER A 17 15.06 18.29 -9.61
CA SER A 17 16.13 17.61 -10.36
C SER A 17 15.87 16.12 -10.61
N VAL A 18 15.16 15.44 -9.70
CA VAL A 18 14.75 14.04 -9.91
C VAL A 18 13.62 13.96 -10.94
N VAL A 19 12.72 14.94 -10.99
CA VAL A 19 11.68 15.03 -12.04
C VAL A 19 12.34 15.19 -13.41
N ASP A 20 13.30 16.10 -13.50
CA ASP A 20 13.98 16.44 -14.76
C ASP A 20 14.78 15.24 -15.32
N VAL A 21 15.49 14.51 -14.45
CA VAL A 21 16.19 13.26 -14.80
C VAL A 21 15.22 12.16 -15.28
N LEU A 22 14.00 12.11 -14.74
CA LEU A 22 13.01 11.10 -15.11
C LEU A 22 12.29 11.41 -16.44
N VAL A 23 12.22 12.67 -16.84
CA VAL A 23 11.62 13.11 -18.11
C VAL A 23 12.57 12.87 -19.30
N GLU A 24 13.88 13.10 -19.13
CA GLU A 24 14.88 12.84 -20.17
C GLU A 24 15.00 11.35 -20.56
N ASN A 25 14.63 10.43 -19.66
CA ASN A 25 14.68 8.98 -19.88
C ASN A 25 13.37 8.37 -20.43
N GLY A 26 12.42 9.19 -20.92
CA GLY A 26 11.23 8.71 -21.64
C GLY A 26 10.20 7.95 -20.79
N LEU A 27 10.21 8.11 -19.46
CA LEU A 27 9.21 7.50 -18.57
C LEU A 27 8.09 8.49 -18.23
N PRO A 28 6.80 8.09 -18.29
CA PRO A 28 5.69 9.00 -18.00
C PRO A 28 5.68 9.44 -16.52
N TYR A 29 6.14 10.66 -16.23
CA TYR A 29 6.23 11.27 -14.89
C TYR A 29 4.87 11.73 -14.31
N ARG A 30 3.79 11.00 -14.57
CA ARG A 30 2.64 11.03 -13.65
C ARG A 30 2.47 9.62 -13.14
N ARG A 31 2.99 9.35 -11.94
CA ARG A 31 2.50 8.21 -11.16
C ARG A 31 1.01 8.48 -10.98
N ASP A 32 0.15 7.77 -11.72
CA ASP A 32 -1.28 7.83 -11.47
C ASP A 32 -1.54 7.14 -10.13
N GLU A 33 -1.44 7.94 -9.09
CA GLU A 33 -1.74 7.55 -7.74
C GLU A 33 -3.26 7.55 -7.52
N ARG A 34 -4.14 7.42 -8.52
CA ARG A 34 -5.55 7.15 -8.26
C ARG A 34 -5.73 5.67 -7.96
N LEU A 35 -6.82 5.31 -7.27
CA LEU A 35 -7.25 3.91 -7.18
C LEU A 35 -8.48 3.74 -8.08
N PRO A 36 -8.28 3.48 -9.40
CA PRO A 36 -9.36 3.38 -10.37
C PRO A 36 -10.26 2.18 -10.06
N LYS A 37 -11.41 2.05 -10.74
CA LYS A 37 -12.41 1.04 -10.35
C LYS A 37 -11.91 -0.39 -10.59
N GLU A 38 -11.05 -0.55 -11.58
CA GLU A 38 -10.46 -1.77 -12.11
C GLU A 38 -9.44 -2.36 -11.14
N GLU A 39 -8.65 -1.50 -10.47
CA GLU A 39 -7.69 -1.87 -9.43
C GLU A 39 -8.34 -2.18 -8.07
N ARG A 40 -9.68 -2.11 -7.96
CA ARG A 40 -10.40 -2.40 -6.70
C ARG A 40 -10.86 -3.85 -6.69
N LEU A 41 -10.38 -4.61 -5.72
CA LEU A 41 -10.85 -5.96 -5.45
C LEU A 41 -12.25 -5.91 -4.85
N LYS A 42 -13.28 -6.20 -5.67
CA LYS A 42 -14.69 -6.13 -5.28
C LYS A 42 -15.47 -7.40 -5.54
N LYS A 43 -15.05 -8.21 -6.51
CA LYS A 43 -15.81 -9.41 -6.89
C LYS A 43 -15.69 -10.44 -5.78
N ARG A 44 -16.83 -10.96 -5.33
CA ARG A 44 -16.89 -11.96 -4.24
C ARG A 44 -15.98 -13.16 -4.51
N LYS A 45 -15.95 -13.65 -5.75
CA LYS A 45 -15.11 -14.78 -6.17
C LYS A 45 -13.61 -14.47 -5.97
N GLU A 46 -13.14 -13.32 -6.43
CA GLU A 46 -11.74 -12.90 -6.30
C GLU A 46 -11.36 -12.69 -4.82
N ILE A 47 -12.24 -12.07 -4.03
CA ILE A 47 -12.04 -11.89 -2.59
C ILE A 47 -11.92 -13.24 -1.87
N LEU A 48 -12.85 -14.17 -2.12
CA LEU A 48 -12.80 -15.51 -1.53
C LEU A 48 -11.56 -16.28 -1.95
N GLU A 49 -11.11 -16.11 -3.18
CA GLU A 49 -9.88 -16.74 -3.66
C GLU A 49 -8.65 -16.24 -2.89
N VAL A 50 -8.54 -14.92 -2.65
CA VAL A 50 -7.47 -14.34 -1.82
C VAL A 50 -7.51 -14.91 -0.40
N PHE A 51 -8.68 -15.08 0.20
CA PHE A 51 -8.78 -15.64 1.56
C PHE A 51 -8.54 -17.15 1.64
N THR A 52 -8.82 -17.91 0.58
CA THR A 52 -8.71 -19.39 0.61
C THR A 52 -7.38 -19.91 0.08
N LYS A 53 -6.82 -19.27 -0.94
CA LYS A 53 -5.57 -19.70 -1.60
C LYS A 53 -4.39 -18.75 -1.35
N GLY A 54 -4.67 -17.56 -0.85
CA GLY A 54 -3.64 -16.56 -0.61
C GLY A 54 -2.80 -16.84 0.64
N LYS A 55 -1.63 -16.21 0.67
CA LYS A 55 -0.78 -16.11 1.84
C LYS A 55 -1.28 -14.99 2.75
N THR A 56 -0.88 -15.03 4.01
CA THR A 56 -1.24 -14.00 5.00
C THR A 56 0.02 -13.45 5.64
N ILE A 57 0.08 -12.13 5.78
CA ILE A 57 1.10 -11.45 6.55
C ILE A 57 0.46 -10.47 7.53
N SER A 58 0.95 -10.46 8.76
CA SER A 58 0.44 -9.61 9.84
C SER A 58 1.46 -8.55 10.24
N GLY A 59 0.97 -7.33 10.43
CA GLY A 59 1.62 -6.31 11.22
C GLY A 59 0.86 -6.07 12.53
N ASN A 60 1.24 -5.00 13.23
CA ASN A 60 0.64 -4.62 14.51
C ASN A 60 -0.78 -4.05 14.36
N HIS A 61 -1.03 -3.30 13.28
CA HIS A 61 -2.28 -2.56 13.06
C HIS A 61 -3.08 -3.09 11.88
N MET A 62 -2.51 -4.00 11.09
CA MET A 62 -3.17 -4.54 9.92
C MET A 62 -2.73 -5.97 9.60
N VAL A 63 -3.62 -6.69 8.92
CA VAL A 63 -3.33 -8.00 8.34
C VAL A 63 -3.60 -7.91 6.84
N ILE A 64 -2.70 -8.46 6.03
CA ILE A 64 -2.84 -8.51 4.57
C ILE A 64 -2.97 -9.96 4.15
N HIS A 65 -4.08 -10.29 3.51
CA HIS A 65 -4.21 -11.52 2.73
C HIS A 65 -3.90 -11.19 1.29
N TYR A 66 -3.06 -11.99 0.63
CA TYR A 66 -2.62 -11.70 -0.73
C TYR A 66 -2.42 -12.97 -1.54
N LEU A 67 -2.60 -12.87 -2.85
CA LEU A 67 -2.39 -13.95 -3.80
C LEU A 67 -1.64 -13.40 -5.02
N THR A 68 -0.40 -13.85 -5.19
CA THR A 68 0.50 -13.52 -6.31
C THR A 68 0.11 -14.28 -7.59
N GLY A 69 0.81 -14.01 -8.70
CA GLY A 69 0.55 -14.67 -9.99
C GLY A 69 -0.76 -14.25 -10.66
N LYS A 70 -1.30 -13.08 -10.31
CA LYS A 70 -2.53 -12.54 -10.90
C LYS A 70 -2.23 -11.72 -12.15
N PRO A 71 -3.15 -11.64 -13.12
CA PRO A 71 -2.92 -10.88 -14.35
C PRO A 71 -2.81 -9.37 -14.11
N ASP A 72 -3.35 -8.89 -13.00
CA ASP A 72 -3.37 -7.49 -12.62
C ASP A 72 -3.22 -7.31 -11.10
N ARG A 73 -2.96 -6.07 -10.69
CA ARG A 73 -2.97 -5.66 -9.29
C ARG A 73 -4.37 -5.22 -8.87
N LYS A 74 -4.91 -5.84 -7.82
CA LYS A 74 -6.16 -5.40 -7.19
C LYS A 74 -6.05 -5.36 -5.68
N ALA A 75 -6.61 -4.31 -5.07
CA ALA A 75 -6.67 -4.17 -3.62
C ALA A 75 -8.09 -3.97 -3.10
N GLY A 76 -8.39 -4.64 -2.00
CA GLY A 76 -9.58 -4.42 -1.20
C GLY A 76 -9.20 -4.01 0.22
N PHE A 77 -10.14 -3.32 0.89
CA PHE A 77 -9.95 -2.79 2.23
C PHE A 77 -11.10 -3.24 3.13
N ALA A 78 -10.75 -3.94 4.19
CA ALA A 78 -11.68 -4.35 5.23
C ALA A 78 -11.22 -3.80 6.59
N VAL A 79 -12.09 -3.93 7.58
CA VAL A 79 -11.81 -3.55 8.96
C VAL A 79 -12.22 -4.72 9.84
N SER A 80 -11.45 -4.95 10.90
CA SER A 80 -11.76 -5.99 11.88
C SER A 80 -13.20 -5.86 12.41
N LYS A 81 -13.84 -7.00 12.69
CA LYS A 81 -15.21 -7.07 13.23
C LYS A 81 -15.36 -6.39 14.62
N LYS A 82 -14.24 -6.11 15.29
CA LYS A 82 -14.17 -5.42 16.58
C LYS A 82 -14.63 -3.95 16.47
N VAL A 83 -14.35 -3.28 15.35
CA VAL A 83 -14.72 -1.87 15.13
C VAL A 83 -16.20 -1.72 14.75
N LYS A 84 -17.02 -1.30 15.72
CA LYS A 84 -18.50 -1.23 15.57
C LYS A 84 -19.00 0.01 14.84
N ARG A 85 -18.35 1.16 15.02
CA ARG A 85 -18.83 2.45 14.48
C ARG A 85 -18.51 2.57 12.99
N LYS A 86 -19.53 2.90 12.19
CA LYS A 86 -19.40 3.05 10.71
C LYS A 86 -18.40 4.13 10.33
N VAL A 87 -18.39 5.25 11.07
CA VAL A 87 -17.47 6.38 10.85
C VAL A 87 -16.02 5.91 11.05
N ASP A 88 -15.77 5.19 12.13
CA ASP A 88 -14.44 4.68 12.47
C ASP A 88 -13.94 3.67 11.43
N ARG A 89 -14.79 2.72 10.99
CA ARG A 89 -14.44 1.81 9.88
C ARG A 89 -14.08 2.58 8.61
N ASN A 90 -14.79 3.66 8.30
CA ASN A 90 -14.51 4.47 7.12
C ASN A 90 -13.22 5.27 7.28
N ARG A 91 -12.93 5.79 8.48
CA ARG A 91 -11.68 6.48 8.79
C ARG A 91 -10.49 5.54 8.63
N ILE A 92 -10.55 4.32 9.19
CA ILE A 92 -9.53 3.28 9.01
C ILE A 92 -9.28 3.00 7.53
N LYS A 93 -10.34 2.70 6.76
CA LYS A 93 -10.21 2.44 5.31
C LYS A 93 -9.62 3.63 4.56
N ARG A 94 -9.95 4.86 4.94
CA ARG A 94 -9.39 6.08 4.31
C ARG A 94 -7.90 6.19 4.57
N ARG A 95 -7.44 6.01 5.82
CA ARG A 95 -6.01 6.07 6.18
C ARG A 95 -5.19 5.02 5.43
N LEU A 96 -5.62 3.75 5.48
CA LEU A 96 -4.90 2.66 4.82
C LEU A 96 -4.91 2.79 3.30
N ARG A 97 -6.03 3.25 2.72
CA ARG A 97 -6.12 3.47 1.27
C ARG A 97 -5.18 4.57 0.83
N GLU A 98 -5.04 5.65 1.59
CA GLU A 98 -4.16 6.75 1.23
C GLU A 98 -2.70 6.32 1.15
N ILE A 99 -2.25 5.51 2.10
CA ILE A 99 -0.89 4.94 2.09
C ILE A 99 -0.73 4.00 0.90
N TYR A 100 -1.63 3.02 0.75
CA TYR A 100 -1.57 2.07 -0.36
C TYR A 100 -1.57 2.76 -1.72
N ARG A 101 -2.37 3.81 -1.88
CA ARG A 101 -2.51 4.57 -3.12
C ARG A 101 -1.17 5.12 -3.63
N ARG A 102 -0.32 5.61 -2.72
CA ARG A 102 1.02 6.14 -3.03
C ARG A 102 2.03 5.04 -3.32
N GLU A 103 1.84 3.88 -2.70
CA GLU A 103 2.85 2.82 -2.66
C GLU A 103 2.53 1.62 -3.57
N LYS A 104 1.35 1.62 -4.20
CA LYS A 104 0.84 0.54 -5.06
C LYS A 104 1.77 0.13 -6.19
N TRP A 105 2.62 1.04 -6.67
CA TRP A 105 3.56 0.84 -7.78
C TRP A 105 4.58 -0.29 -7.54
N ARG A 106 4.77 -0.68 -6.28
CA ARG A 106 5.65 -1.80 -5.89
C ARG A 106 5.16 -3.17 -6.33
N LEU A 107 3.87 -3.29 -6.62
CA LEU A 107 3.19 -4.54 -6.90
C LEU A 107 2.64 -4.53 -8.33
N LYS A 108 2.63 -5.65 -9.04
CA LYS A 108 2.10 -5.71 -10.41
C LYS A 108 1.04 -6.78 -10.61
N ASN A 109 1.26 -7.97 -10.06
CA ASN A 109 0.57 -9.21 -10.38
C ASN A 109 0.01 -9.88 -9.12
N VAL A 110 -0.74 -9.11 -8.33
CA VAL A 110 -1.21 -9.54 -7.01
C VAL A 110 -2.61 -9.02 -6.67
N HIS A 111 -3.45 -9.89 -6.13
CA HIS A 111 -4.70 -9.50 -5.50
C HIS A 111 -4.54 -9.52 -3.99
N LEU A 112 -4.93 -8.45 -3.30
CA LEU A 112 -4.77 -8.35 -1.85
C LEU A 112 -5.96 -7.72 -1.12
N MET A 113 -6.13 -8.11 0.14
CA MET A 113 -7.10 -7.58 1.09
C MET A 113 -6.36 -7.06 2.32
N ILE A 114 -6.38 -5.74 2.53
CA ILE A 114 -5.82 -5.10 3.72
C ILE A 114 -6.93 -4.98 4.77
N VAL A 115 -6.72 -5.60 5.93
CA VAL A 115 -7.66 -5.63 7.05
C VAL A 115 -7.09 -4.80 8.19
N GLY A 116 -7.63 -3.60 8.41
CA GLY A 116 -7.20 -2.74 9.52
C GLY A 116 -7.83 -3.11 10.86
N THR A 117 -7.08 -3.01 11.95
CA THR A 117 -7.56 -3.12 13.32
C THR A 117 -8.05 -1.75 13.85
N GLU A 118 -8.55 -1.73 15.08
CA GLU A 118 -8.95 -0.49 15.76
C GLU A 118 -7.77 0.46 16.02
N GLY A 119 -6.56 -0.08 16.24
CA GLY A 119 -5.36 0.72 16.50
C GLY A 119 -5.03 1.72 15.39
N VAL A 120 -5.43 1.44 14.14
CA VAL A 120 -5.32 2.36 13.00
C VAL A 120 -6.02 3.71 13.24
N LEU A 121 -6.98 3.83 14.16
CA LEU A 121 -7.64 5.10 14.48
C LEU A 121 -6.78 6.05 15.30
N HIS A 122 -5.91 5.50 16.14
CA HIS A 122 -5.18 6.23 17.19
C HIS A 122 -3.68 6.30 16.92
N GLU A 123 -3.16 5.39 16.10
CA GLU A 123 -1.76 5.38 15.70
C GLU A 123 -1.41 6.56 14.79
N ASP A 124 -0.15 6.99 14.79
CA ASP A 124 0.35 8.04 13.92
C ASP A 124 0.38 7.60 12.44
N PHE A 125 0.20 8.56 11.53
CA PHE A 125 0.20 8.25 10.09
C PHE A 125 1.55 7.69 9.63
N ARG A 126 2.67 8.20 10.16
CA ARG A 126 4.02 7.75 9.78
C ARG A 126 4.26 6.31 10.20
N THR A 127 3.84 5.93 11.41
CA THR A 127 3.94 4.53 11.89
C THR A 127 3.16 3.59 10.97
N LEU A 128 1.90 3.94 10.68
CA LEU A 128 1.04 3.15 9.77
C LEU A 128 1.61 3.07 8.35
N TYR A 129 2.25 4.16 7.89
CA TYR A 129 2.91 4.22 6.60
C TYR A 129 4.05 3.21 6.53
N HIS A 130 4.99 3.28 7.48
CA HIS A 130 6.14 2.37 7.52
C HIS A 130 5.69 0.91 7.64
N GLU A 131 4.76 0.61 8.54
CA GLU A 131 4.25 -0.74 8.69
C GLU A 131 3.65 -1.29 7.39
N LEU A 132 2.77 -0.51 6.73
CA LEU A 132 2.17 -0.98 5.47
C LEU A 132 3.23 -1.12 4.37
N VAL A 133 4.18 -0.19 4.26
CA VAL A 133 5.26 -0.29 3.27
C VAL A 133 6.12 -1.52 3.50
N ASP A 134 6.47 -1.84 4.74
CA ASP A 134 7.25 -3.03 5.08
C ASP A 134 6.52 -4.31 4.69
N LEU A 135 5.21 -4.38 4.96
CA LEU A 135 4.38 -5.51 4.54
C LEU A 135 4.28 -5.62 3.01
N LEU A 136 4.15 -4.49 2.30
CA LEU A 136 4.10 -4.47 0.83
C LEU A 136 5.44 -4.89 0.20
N ASN A 137 6.57 -4.48 0.77
CA ASN A 137 7.90 -4.89 0.30
C ASN A 137 8.10 -6.41 0.44
N LYS A 138 7.62 -7.01 1.53
CA LYS A 138 7.65 -8.47 1.71
C LYS A 138 6.79 -9.20 0.67
N ILE A 139 5.63 -8.63 0.32
CA ILE A 139 4.78 -9.18 -0.75
C ILE A 139 5.45 -9.03 -2.13
N ALA A 140 6.11 -7.90 -2.38
CA ALA A 140 6.82 -7.68 -3.64
C ALA A 140 8.00 -8.65 -3.83
N ALA A 141 8.70 -9.02 -2.76
CA ALA A 141 9.72 -10.06 -2.79
C ALA A 141 9.12 -11.44 -3.17
N ASP A 142 7.99 -11.81 -2.56
CA ASP A 142 7.28 -13.07 -2.87
C ASP A 142 6.73 -13.12 -4.31
N GLU A 143 6.36 -11.97 -4.87
CA GLU A 143 5.93 -11.83 -6.26
C GLU A 143 7.10 -12.11 -7.23
N GLY A 144 8.31 -11.66 -6.90
CA GLY A 144 9.53 -11.92 -7.67
C GLY A 144 9.87 -13.41 -7.75
N ASP A 145 9.79 -14.12 -6.62
CA ASP A 145 10.08 -15.57 -6.55
C ASP A 145 9.06 -16.39 -7.36
N SER A 146 7.80 -15.94 -7.41
CA SER A 146 6.73 -16.63 -8.15
C SER A 146 6.85 -16.48 -9.67
N THR A 147 7.54 -15.44 -10.15
CA THR A 147 7.70 -15.17 -11.59
C THR A 147 8.86 -15.97 -12.19
N ALA A 148 9.82 -16.43 -11.38
CA ALA A 148 10.95 -17.26 -11.79
C ALA A 148 10.61 -18.77 -11.96
N ALA A 149 9.37 -19.17 -11.69
CA ALA A 149 8.92 -20.56 -11.71
C ALA A 149 8.19 -20.98 -13.01
N TYR A 150 8.23 -20.15 -14.05
CA TYR A 150 7.70 -20.41 -15.39
C TYR A 150 8.73 -20.02 -16.45
#